data_AF-A0A942PF36-F1
#
_entry.id   AF-A0A942PF36-F1
#
_cell.length_a   1.000
_cell.length_b   1.000
_cell.length_c   1.000
_cell.angle_alpha   90.00
_cell.angle_beta   90.00
_cell.angle_gamma   90.00
#
_symmetry.space_group_name_H-M   'P 1'
#
loop_
_entity.id
_entity.type
_entity.pdbx_description
1 polymer ?
#
loop_
_entity_poly.entity_id
_entity_poly.type
_entity_poly.pdbx_seq_one_letter_code
_entity_poly.pdbx_strand_id
1 'polypeptide(L)'
;YREVTEVNGYVVAVVPSAQTVSNDAQLFFINLGGYKQHEFEEFHYKMIIAAPDKASAIQQAKQTAFYQHTGFEGANSHIDDKYGVDVDDVYEIEEILSPDLKQEWKIWVQKPAITPVKDELHLGYFKLSSFE
;
A
#
# COMPACT_ATOMS: atom_id res chain seq x y z
N TYR A 1 7.62 -2.13 -12.09
CA TYR A 1 6.24 -1.95 -11.59
C TYR A 1 5.75 -3.27 -11.01
N ARG A 2 4.60 -3.26 -10.34
CA ARG A 2 3.92 -4.47 -9.85
C ARG A 2 2.42 -4.25 -10.08
N GLU A 3 1.79 -5.10 -10.86
CA GLU A 3 0.33 -5.16 -10.90
C GLU A 3 -0.17 -5.66 -9.55
N VAL A 4 -1.27 -5.10 -9.04
CA VAL A 4 -1.77 -5.42 -7.70
C VAL A 4 -3.04 -6.26 -7.85
N THR A 5 -2.86 -7.57 -7.85
CA THR A 5 -3.98 -8.54 -7.87
C THR A 5 -4.14 -9.24 -6.53
N GLU A 6 -3.16 -9.10 -5.64
CA GLU A 6 -3.17 -9.70 -4.30
C GLU A 6 -2.53 -8.79 -3.25
N VAL A 7 -3.17 -8.63 -2.09
CA VAL A 7 -2.62 -7.88 -0.96
C VAL A 7 -3.01 -8.54 0.36
N ASN A 8 -2.04 -8.84 1.23
CA ASN A 8 -2.27 -9.43 2.57
C ASN A 8 -3.17 -10.68 2.56
N GLY A 9 -3.13 -11.46 1.49
CA GLY A 9 -3.95 -12.64 1.28
C GLY A 9 -5.33 -12.35 0.69
N TYR A 10 -5.68 -11.12 0.35
CA TYR A 10 -6.94 -10.74 -0.31
C TYR A 10 -6.75 -10.67 -1.84
N VAL A 11 -7.77 -11.06 -2.60
CA VAL A 11 -7.84 -10.78 -4.05
C VAL A 11 -8.23 -9.33 -4.26
N VAL A 12 -7.56 -8.67 -5.19
CA VAL A 12 -7.85 -7.32 -5.64
C VAL A 12 -8.25 -7.37 -7.11
N ALA A 13 -9.36 -6.72 -7.46
CA ALA A 13 -9.75 -6.51 -8.84
C ALA A 13 -10.33 -5.11 -9.06
N VAL A 14 -10.30 -4.65 -10.30
CA VAL A 14 -11.02 -3.45 -10.73
C VAL A 14 -12.31 -3.91 -11.41
N VAL A 15 -13.45 -3.40 -10.95
CA VAL A 15 -14.78 -3.76 -11.46
C VAL A 15 -15.57 -2.51 -11.85
N PRO A 16 -16.55 -2.60 -12.77
CA PRO A 16 -17.40 -1.47 -13.11
C PRO A 16 -18.10 -0.88 -11.88
N SER A 17 -18.18 0.45 -11.79
CA SER A 17 -18.80 1.17 -10.67
C SER A 17 -20.27 0.76 -10.44
N ALA A 18 -20.99 0.42 -11.51
CA ALA A 18 -22.39 -0.01 -11.50
C ALA A 18 -22.60 -1.41 -10.86
N GLN A 19 -21.58 -2.25 -10.78
CA GLN A 19 -21.72 -3.62 -10.26
C GLN A 19 -21.86 -3.61 -8.73
N THR A 20 -22.93 -4.14 -8.15
CA THR A 20 -23.04 -4.22 -6.68
C THR A 20 -22.04 -5.23 -6.12
N VAL A 21 -21.05 -4.76 -5.36
CA VAL A 21 -20.05 -5.58 -4.68
C VAL A 21 -19.90 -5.11 -3.24
N SER A 22 -19.54 -6.03 -2.35
CA SER A 22 -19.05 -5.72 -1.00
C SER A 22 -17.55 -5.95 -0.95
N ASN A 23 -16.88 -5.23 -0.05
CA ASN A 23 -15.45 -5.37 0.22
C ASN A 23 -15.26 -5.96 1.62
N ASP A 24 -14.35 -6.94 1.73
CA ASP A 24 -13.97 -7.52 3.03
C ASP A 24 -12.85 -6.70 3.71
N ALA A 25 -12.21 -5.81 2.95
CA ALA A 25 -11.16 -4.91 3.37
C ALA A 25 -11.06 -3.71 2.39
N GLN A 26 -10.43 -2.64 2.83
CA GLN A 26 -10.00 -1.52 1.99
C GLN A 26 -8.49 -1.61 1.75
N LEU A 27 -8.00 -0.95 0.70
CA LEU A 27 -6.57 -0.85 0.42
C LEU A 27 -6.02 0.48 0.91
N PHE A 28 -4.90 0.43 1.64
CA PHE A 28 -4.18 1.59 2.12
C PHE A 28 -2.78 1.61 1.55
N PHE A 29 -2.40 2.71 0.92
CA PHE A 29 -1.01 3.01 0.61
C PHE A 29 -0.33 3.61 1.85
N ILE A 30 0.83 3.08 2.21
CA ILE A 30 1.63 3.54 3.35
C ILE A 30 3.08 3.71 2.91
N ASN A 31 3.66 4.86 3.21
CA ASN A 31 5.08 5.15 3.05
C ASN A 31 5.75 5.09 4.42
N LEU A 32 6.64 4.12 4.65
CA LEU A 32 7.40 4.02 5.90
C LEU A 32 8.77 4.65 5.73
N GLY A 33 9.19 5.44 6.71
CA GLY A 33 10.52 6.04 6.83
C GLY A 33 11.34 5.36 7.93
N GLY A 34 12.65 5.27 7.75
CA GLY A 34 13.53 4.68 8.75
C GLY A 34 15.02 4.81 8.45
N TYR A 35 15.82 4.84 9.52
CA TYR A 35 17.27 4.94 9.46
C TYR A 35 17.93 3.65 9.94
N LYS A 36 19.04 3.31 9.29
CA LYS A 36 19.92 2.22 9.72
C LYS A 36 21.22 2.80 10.25
N GLN A 37 21.78 2.16 11.27
CA GLN A 37 23.05 2.60 11.83
C GLN A 37 24.14 2.51 10.75
N HIS A 38 24.99 3.54 10.68
CA HIS A 38 26.10 3.66 9.73
C HIS A 38 25.70 3.85 8.26
N GLU A 39 24.44 4.14 7.99
CA GLU A 39 23.97 4.52 6.64
C GLU A 39 23.63 6.01 6.63
N PHE A 40 24.02 6.72 5.57
CA PHE A 40 23.85 8.17 5.47
C PHE A 40 22.40 8.57 5.15
N GLU A 41 21.68 7.70 4.46
CA GLU A 41 20.39 8.01 3.86
C GLU A 41 19.23 7.52 4.73
N GLU A 42 18.08 8.18 4.57
CA GLU A 42 16.82 7.67 5.05
C GLU A 42 16.21 6.69 4.06
N PHE A 43 15.85 5.50 4.54
CA PHE A 43 15.19 4.50 3.73
C PHE A 43 13.69 4.72 3.74
N HIS A 44 13.08 4.46 2.58
CA HIS A 44 11.63 4.48 2.45
C HIS A 44 11.12 3.15 1.94
N TYR A 45 10.11 2.59 2.61
CA TYR A 45 9.42 1.38 2.20
C TYR A 45 7.95 1.69 1.93
N LYS A 46 7.60 1.70 0.64
CA LYS A 46 6.24 1.94 0.17
C LYS A 46 5.51 0.60 0.07
N MET A 47 4.33 0.52 0.67
CA MET A 47 3.54 -0.70 0.69
C MET A 47 2.05 -0.41 0.51
N ILE A 48 1.33 -1.45 0.10
CA ILE A 48 -0.13 -1.47 0.10
C ILE A 48 -0.56 -2.53 1.11
N ILE A 49 -1.53 -2.20 1.96
CA ILE A 49 -2.10 -3.09 2.97
C ILE A 49 -3.61 -3.21 2.76
N ALA A 50 -4.14 -4.43 2.80
CA ALA A 50 -5.56 -4.68 2.92
C ALA A 50 -5.95 -4.75 4.40
N ALA A 51 -6.88 -3.89 4.84
CA ALA A 51 -7.32 -3.81 6.23
C ALA A 51 -8.77 -3.32 6.32
N PRO A 52 -9.50 -3.59 7.43
CA PRO A 52 -10.86 -3.08 7.62
C PRO A 52 -10.92 -1.57 7.84
N ASP A 53 -9.83 -0.97 8.32
CA ASP A 53 -9.72 0.47 8.58
C ASP A 53 -8.26 0.92 8.60
N LYS A 54 -8.07 2.25 8.59
CA LYS A 54 -6.76 2.91 8.62
C LYS A 54 -5.94 2.53 9.86
N ALA A 55 -6.57 2.41 11.03
CA ALA A 55 -5.86 2.09 12.27
C ALA A 55 -5.25 0.68 12.23
N SER A 56 -6.01 -0.28 11.71
CA SER A 56 -5.59 -1.66 11.47
C SER A 56 -4.47 -1.74 10.43
N ALA A 57 -4.54 -0.90 9.38
CA ALA A 57 -3.47 -0.81 8.39
C ALA A 57 -2.16 -0.29 9.01
N ILE A 58 -2.24 0.77 9.81
CA ILE A 58 -1.10 1.31 10.57
C ILE A 58 -0.51 0.26 11.51
N GLN A 59 -1.35 -0.46 12.25
CA GLN A 59 -0.89 -1.51 13.15
C GLN A 59 -0.13 -2.61 12.41
N GLN A 60 -0.66 -3.07 11.26
CA GLN A 60 0.02 -4.05 10.40
C GLN A 60 1.35 -3.51 9.84
N ALA A 61 1.39 -2.24 9.40
CA ALA A 61 2.60 -1.62 8.88
C ALA A 61 3.71 -1.55 9.95
N LYS A 62 3.35 -1.24 11.20
CA LYS A 62 4.29 -1.20 12.34
C LYS A 62 4.83 -2.58 12.74
N GLN A 63 4.18 -3.66 12.30
CA GLN A 63 4.64 -5.03 12.50
C GLN A 63 5.58 -5.53 11.40
N THR A 64 5.82 -4.73 10.36
CA THR A 64 6.73 -5.12 9.27
C THR A 64 8.19 -5.12 9.73
N ALA A 65 8.99 -5.99 9.12
CA ALA A 65 10.43 -6.06 9.37
C ALA A 65 11.14 -4.73 9.09
N PHE A 66 10.66 -3.96 8.11
CA PHE A 66 11.18 -2.62 7.85
C PHE A 66 10.98 -1.75 9.10
N TYR A 67 9.73 -1.51 9.51
CA TYR A 67 9.43 -0.66 10.67
C TYR A 67 10.12 -1.10 11.97
N GLN A 68 10.26 -2.41 12.18
CA GLN A 68 10.87 -2.94 13.40
C GLN A 68 12.40 -2.87 13.43
N HIS A 69 13.05 -2.73 12.27
CA HIS A 69 14.52 -2.87 12.15
C HIS A 69 15.21 -1.69 11.48
N THR A 70 14.48 -0.63 11.12
CA THR A 70 15.05 0.61 10.56
C THR A 70 14.85 1.80 11.49
N GLY A 71 15.03 1.59 12.79
CA GLY A 71 14.91 2.63 13.80
C GLY A 71 15.77 2.34 15.03
N PHE A 72 16.26 3.40 15.66
CA PHE A 72 17.06 3.34 16.89
C PHE A 72 16.85 4.62 17.72
N GLU A 73 17.37 4.65 18.95
CA GLU A 73 17.24 5.82 19.83
C GLU A 73 17.79 7.09 19.15
N GLY A 74 16.93 8.11 19.00
CA GLY A 74 17.25 9.36 18.28
C GLY A 74 16.87 9.37 16.79
N ALA A 75 16.48 8.23 16.21
CA ALA A 75 15.99 8.11 14.83
C ALA A 75 15.02 6.91 14.71
N ASN A 76 13.77 7.09 15.18
CA ASN A 76 12.76 6.04 15.16
C ASN A 76 12.21 5.82 13.74
N SER A 77 11.84 4.57 13.43
CA SER A 77 11.00 4.29 12.27
C SER A 77 9.65 4.96 12.43
N HIS A 78 9.13 5.47 11.33
CA HIS A 78 7.89 6.21 11.32
C HIS A 78 7.11 5.90 10.05
N ILE A 79 5.83 6.25 10.07
CA ILE A 79 5.08 6.44 8.83
C ILE A 79 5.44 7.85 8.39
N ASP A 80 5.86 7.98 7.15
CA ASP A 80 6.37 9.25 6.60
C ASP A 80 5.33 10.35 6.82
N ASP A 81 5.86 11.53 7.03
CA ASP A 81 5.11 12.68 7.50
C ASP A 81 5.50 13.88 6.66
N LYS A 82 4.58 14.23 5.76
CA LYS A 82 4.75 15.38 4.87
C LYS A 82 4.54 16.72 5.60
N TYR A 83 3.92 16.74 6.79
CA TYR A 83 3.43 17.99 7.43
C TYR A 83 3.60 18.13 8.97
N GLY A 84 4.30 17.23 9.66
CA GLY A 84 4.52 17.27 11.12
C GLY A 84 3.59 16.37 11.96
N VAL A 85 2.82 15.46 11.35
CA VAL A 85 1.96 14.47 12.02
C VAL A 85 2.29 13.02 11.58
N ASP A 86 2.59 12.15 12.55
CA ASP A 86 3.06 10.74 12.41
C ASP A 86 2.16 9.76 11.58
N VAL A 87 1.13 10.22 10.88
CA VAL A 87 0.16 9.38 10.14
C VAL A 87 -0.28 9.95 8.78
N ASP A 88 0.36 11.01 8.29
CA ASP A 88 -0.13 11.74 7.11
C ASP A 88 0.03 10.96 5.79
N ASP A 89 1.05 10.10 5.64
CA ASP A 89 1.21 9.26 4.43
C ASP A 89 0.50 7.89 4.50
N VAL A 90 -0.68 7.85 5.12
CA VAL A 90 -1.62 6.73 5.00
C VAL A 90 -2.86 7.14 4.20
N TYR A 91 -2.89 6.71 2.94
CA TYR A 91 -3.97 7.04 2.02
C TYR A 91 -4.81 5.80 1.74
N GLU A 92 -6.13 5.90 1.90
CA GLU A 92 -7.03 4.93 1.30
C GLU A 92 -6.95 5.08 -0.22
N ILE A 93 -6.66 3.98 -0.93
CA ILE A 93 -6.43 4.04 -2.38
C ILE A 93 -7.67 4.56 -3.11
N GLU A 94 -8.86 4.15 -2.65
CA GLU A 94 -10.11 4.62 -3.25
C GLU A 94 -10.28 6.13 -3.09
N GLU A 95 -9.78 6.76 -2.02
CA GLU A 95 -9.92 8.21 -1.83
C GLU A 95 -9.07 9.02 -2.83
N ILE A 96 -7.89 8.51 -3.22
CA ILE A 96 -6.93 9.23 -4.07
C ILE A 96 -7.16 9.07 -5.58
N LEU A 97 -8.07 8.20 -6.01
CA LEU A 97 -8.42 8.06 -7.44
C LEU A 97 -9.10 9.34 -7.97
N SER A 98 -8.96 9.60 -9.27
CA SER A 98 -9.63 10.73 -9.91
C SER A 98 -11.16 10.53 -9.93
N PRO A 99 -11.96 11.61 -9.97
CA PRO A 99 -13.41 11.51 -10.07
C PRO A 99 -13.88 10.69 -11.29
N ASP A 100 -13.21 10.86 -12.44
CA ASP A 100 -13.56 10.15 -13.67
C ASP A 100 -13.36 8.63 -13.53
N LEU A 101 -12.26 8.21 -12.89
CA LEU A 101 -12.02 6.81 -12.61
C LEU A 101 -13.06 6.23 -11.66
N LYS A 102 -13.47 6.97 -10.63
CA LYS A 102 -14.51 6.55 -9.67
C LYS A 102 -15.90 6.45 -10.31
N GLN A 103 -16.16 7.21 -11.37
CA GLN A 103 -17.43 7.14 -12.09
C GLN A 103 -17.54 5.84 -12.88
N GLU A 104 -16.44 5.35 -13.46
CA GLU A 104 -16.44 4.17 -14.30
C GLU A 104 -16.10 2.88 -13.54
N TRP A 105 -15.23 2.97 -12.54
CA TRP A 105 -14.58 1.84 -11.91
C TRP A 105 -14.59 1.94 -10.38
N LYS A 106 -14.42 0.78 -9.73
CA LYS A 106 -14.14 0.68 -8.30
C LYS A 106 -13.25 -0.51 -8.00
N ILE A 107 -12.61 -0.45 -6.84
CA ILE A 107 -11.75 -1.51 -6.34
C ILE A 107 -12.60 -2.52 -5.57
N TRP A 108 -12.47 -3.78 -5.93
CA TRP A 108 -13.07 -4.91 -5.24
C TRP A 108 -11.99 -5.70 -4.51
N VAL A 109 -12.21 -5.93 -3.21
CA VAL A 109 -11.27 -6.62 -2.32
C VAL A 109 -12.00 -7.70 -1.54
N GLN A 110 -11.57 -8.95 -1.68
CA GLN A 110 -12.23 -10.09 -1.04
C GLN A 110 -11.25 -11.10 -0.49
N LYS A 111 -11.68 -11.81 0.55
CA LYS A 111 -11.01 -13.03 0.98
C LYS A 111 -11.09 -14.06 -0.14
N PRO A 112 -9.97 -14.68 -0.49
CA PRO A 112 -9.91 -15.59 -1.60
C PRO A 112 -10.47 -16.96 -1.17
N ALA A 113 -11.03 -17.71 -2.12
CA ALA A 113 -11.42 -19.11 -1.87
C ALA A 113 -10.20 -20.06 -1.79
N ILE A 114 -9.08 -19.67 -2.41
CA ILE A 114 -7.81 -20.41 -2.45
C ILE A 114 -6.65 -19.43 -2.25
N THR A 115 -5.47 -19.88 -1.83
CA THR A 115 -4.33 -18.96 -1.68
C THR A 115 -3.99 -18.28 -3.02
N PRO A 116 -4.04 -16.94 -3.11
CA PRO A 116 -3.75 -16.21 -4.32
C PRO A 116 -2.26 -16.27 -4.65
N VAL A 117 -1.94 -16.25 -5.94
CA VAL A 117 -0.56 -16.18 -6.43
C VAL A 117 -0.01 -14.78 -6.10
N LYS A 118 1.24 -14.71 -5.67
CA LYS A 118 1.89 -13.43 -5.39
C LYS A 118 2.20 -12.68 -6.69
N ASP A 119 1.92 -11.38 -6.68
CA ASP A 119 2.21 -10.49 -7.80
C ASP A 119 3.72 -10.44 -8.10
N GLU A 120 4.08 -10.42 -9.38
CA GLU A 120 5.46 -10.29 -9.82
C GLU A 120 5.94 -8.83 -9.72
N LEU A 121 7.13 -8.62 -9.15
CA LEU A 121 7.77 -7.31 -9.11
C LEU A 121 8.74 -7.17 -10.29
N HIS A 122 8.37 -6.36 -11.28
CA HIS A 122 9.22 -6.05 -12.41
C HIS A 122 10.17 -4.89 -12.09
N LEU A 123 11.47 -5.15 -11.99
CA LEU A 123 12.50 -4.15 -11.73
C LEU A 123 13.27 -3.82 -13.01
N GLY A 124 13.56 -2.54 -13.24
CA GLY A 124 14.31 -2.12 -14.42
C GLY A 124 13.98 -0.70 -14.87
N TYR A 125 14.55 -0.34 -16.03
CA TYR A 125 14.30 0.93 -16.70
C TYR A 125 13.24 0.74 -17.78
N PHE A 126 12.04 1.25 -17.54
CA PHE A 126 10.92 1.14 -18.46
C PHE A 126 10.70 2.47 -19.18
N LYS A 127 10.63 2.44 -20.50
CA LYS A 127 10.13 3.61 -21.26
C LYS A 127 8.62 3.64 -21.11
N LEU A 128 8.02 4.83 -20.96
CA LEU A 128 6.57 4.97 -20.94
C LEU A 128 5.90 4.34 -22.17
N SER A 129 6.55 4.44 -23.34
CA SER A 129 6.11 3.79 -24.58
C SER A 129 6.16 2.25 -24.57
N SER A 130 6.64 1.63 -23.49
CA SER A 130 6.66 0.16 -23.34
C SER A 130 5.40 -0.35 -22.63
N PHE A 131 4.54 0.54 -22.14
CA PHE A 131 3.23 0.22 -21.61
C PHE A 131 2.22 0.57 -22.72
N GLU A 132 1.76 -0.44 -23.44
CA GLU A 132 0.66 -0.34 -24.42
C GLU A 132 -0.64 -0.89 -23.81
#